data_AF-A0A534IG71-F1
#
_entry.id   AF-A0A534IG71-F1
#
_cell.length_a   1.000
_cell.length_b   1.000
_cell.length_c   1.000
_cell.angle_alpha   90.00
_cell.angle_beta   90.00
_cell.angle_gamma   90.00
#
_symmetry.space_group_name_H-M   'P 1'
#
loop_
_entity.id
_entity.type
_entity.pdbx_description
1 polymer ?
#
loop_
_entity_poly.entity_id
_entity_poly.type
_entity_poly.pdbx_seq_one_letter_code
_entity_poly.pdbx_strand_id
1 'polypeptide(L)'
;MTDEYSAKILVATFRRPRSAIDMSREYGIPIAACYRRIHALEQASLLRCVERALTQKGKRISLYSSQLKNAYIFFEGGRLRVRFQLASGITKDFGGDWKAVDVDVPE
;
A
#
# COMPACT_ATOMS: atom_id res chain seq x y z
N MET A 1 11.53 9.63 -7.52
CA MET A 1 12.17 8.63 -6.63
C MET A 1 11.32 8.26 -5.43
N THR A 2 10.75 9.21 -4.69
CA THR A 2 10.06 8.91 -3.43
C THR A 2 8.85 7.98 -3.61
N ASP A 3 8.10 8.09 -4.71
CA ASP A 3 6.90 7.26 -4.96
C ASP A 3 7.18 5.86 -5.50
N GLU A 4 8.34 5.66 -6.15
CA GLU A 4 8.75 4.34 -6.62
C GLU A 4 8.93 3.35 -5.46
N TYR A 5 9.40 3.84 -4.30
CA TYR A 5 9.53 3.03 -3.09
C TYR A 5 8.17 2.61 -2.52
N SER A 6 7.16 3.48 -2.60
CA SER A 6 5.79 3.15 -2.18
C SER A 6 5.25 1.99 -3.01
N ALA A 7 5.41 2.05 -4.33
CA ALA A 7 5.01 0.97 -5.24
C ALA A 7 5.77 -0.33 -4.94
N LYS A 8 7.10 -0.27 -4.76
CA LYS A 8 7.92 -1.44 -4.41
C LYS A 8 7.47 -2.09 -3.10
N ILE A 9 7.16 -1.31 -2.06
CA ILE A 9 6.67 -1.81 -0.77
C ILE A 9 5.31 -2.51 -0.93
N LEU A 10 4.37 -1.91 -1.67
CA LEU A 10 3.04 -2.49 -1.90
C LEU A 10 3.14 -3.82 -2.67
N VAL A 11 3.99 -3.87 -3.71
CA VAL A 11 4.24 -5.09 -4.49
C VAL A 11 4.91 -6.17 -3.64
N ALA A 12 5.95 -5.80 -2.87
CA ALA A 12 6.69 -6.73 -2.02
C ALA A 12 5.82 -7.43 -0.96
N THR A 13 4.76 -6.75 -0.52
CA THR A 13 3.87 -7.17 0.58
C THR A 13 2.50 -7.68 0.11
N PHE A 14 2.27 -7.77 -1.21
CA PHE A 14 0.99 -8.23 -1.78
C PHE A 14 0.74 -9.72 -1.56
N ARG A 15 1.73 -10.57 -1.87
CA ARG A 15 1.56 -12.04 -1.79
C ARG A 15 1.73 -12.59 -0.38
N ARG A 16 2.64 -12.01 0.40
CA ARG A 16 2.96 -12.46 1.76
C ARG A 16 3.42 -11.30 2.64
N PRO A 17 3.18 -11.35 3.96
CA PRO A 17 3.71 -10.34 4.87
C PRO A 17 5.23 -10.25 4.82
N ARG A 18 5.79 -9.04 4.84
CA ARG A 18 7.25 -8.80 4.83
C ARG A 18 7.65 -7.78 5.89
N SER A 19 8.87 -7.88 6.40
CA SER A 19 9.44 -6.85 7.27
C SER A 19 10.04 -5.70 6.46
N ALA A 20 10.21 -4.54 7.12
CA ALA A 20 10.93 -3.40 6.56
C ALA A 20 12.36 -3.75 6.12
N ILE A 21 13.03 -4.64 6.86
CA ILE A 21 14.40 -5.06 6.58
C ILE A 21 14.43 -5.94 5.31
N ASP A 22 13.48 -6.86 5.17
CA ASP A 22 13.39 -7.71 3.98
C ASP A 22 13.13 -6.87 2.73
N MET A 23 12.16 -5.96 2.80
CA MET A 23 11.84 -5.05 1.70
C MET A 23 13.03 -4.15 1.32
N SER A 24 13.73 -3.62 2.32
CA SER A 24 14.92 -2.78 2.12
C SER A 24 16.02 -3.53 1.37
N ARG A 25 16.31 -4.77 1.77
CA ARG A 25 17.35 -5.61 1.16
C ARG A 25 16.96 -6.10 -0.23
N GLU A 26 15.76 -6.64 -0.39
CA GLU A 26 15.32 -7.28 -1.64
C GLU A 26 15.06 -6.25 -2.75
N TYR A 27 14.57 -5.05 -2.41
CA TYR A 27 14.19 -4.01 -3.39
C TYR A 27 15.12 -2.80 -3.42
N GLY A 28 16.26 -2.85 -2.71
CA GLY A 28 17.26 -1.78 -2.69
C GLY A 28 16.77 -0.45 -2.11
N ILE A 29 15.76 -0.48 -1.23
CA ILE A 29 15.20 0.72 -0.61
C ILE A 29 16.05 1.08 0.61
N PRO A 30 16.60 2.30 0.74
CA PRO A 30 17.30 2.70 1.96
C PRO A 30 16.41 2.52 3.19
N ILE A 31 16.92 1.87 4.25
CA ILE A 31 16.10 1.42 5.38
C ILE A 31 15.27 2.55 6.01
N ALA A 32 15.85 3.74 6.17
CA ALA A 32 15.15 4.91 6.69
C ALA A 32 14.03 5.38 5.75
N ALA A 33 14.23 5.31 4.42
CA ALA A 33 13.18 5.61 3.45
C ALA A 33 12.07 4.55 3.48
N CYS A 34 12.41 3.27 3.67
CA CYS A 34 11.45 2.19 3.81
C CYS A 34 10.49 2.45 4.98
N TYR A 35 11.01 2.78 6.17
CA TYR A 35 10.17 3.10 7.33
C TYR A 35 9.29 4.34 7.11
N ARG A 36 9.83 5.42 6.54
CA ARG A 36 9.04 6.62 6.21
C ARG A 36 7.89 6.28 5.26
N ARG A 37 8.12 5.40 4.29
CA ARG A 37 7.08 4.99 3.32
C ARG A 37 6.06 4.03 3.91
N ILE A 38 6.48 3.08 4.73
CA ILE A 38 5.56 2.23 5.49
C ILE A 38 4.59 3.09 6.30
N HIS A 39 5.10 4.08 7.04
CA HIS A 39 4.25 4.97 7.85
C HIS A 39 3.23 5.73 6.99
N ALA A 40 3.65 6.29 5.86
CA ALA A 40 2.75 7.00 4.94
C ALA A 40 1.68 6.07 4.35
N LEU A 41 2.05 4.84 3.99
CA LEU A 41 1.12 3.85 3.44
C LEU A 41 0.14 3.32 4.50
N GLU A 42 0.57 3.16 5.75
CA GLU A 42 -0.30 2.80 6.86
C GLU A 42 -1.31 3.92 7.16
N GLN A 43 -0.89 5.19 7.18
CA GLN A 43 -1.79 6.33 7.31
C GLN A 43 -2.83 6.39 6.17
N ALA A 44 -2.43 6.02 4.95
CA ALA A 44 -3.33 5.92 3.81
C ALA A 44 -4.20 4.63 3.81
N SER A 45 -4.02 3.74 4.79
CA SER A 45 -4.64 2.41 4.86
C SER A 45 -4.33 1.49 3.66
N LEU A 46 -3.25 1.78 2.92
CA LEU A 46 -2.78 0.97 1.79
C LEU A 46 -1.87 -0.18 2.24
N LEU A 47 -1.34 -0.10 3.46
CA LEU A 47 -0.50 -1.10 4.09
C LEU A 47 -0.98 -1.30 5.54
N ARG A 48 -0.76 -2.51 6.09
CA ARG A 48 -1.09 -2.82 7.49
C ARG A 48 -0.01 -3.71 8.11
N CYS A 49 0.40 -3.39 9.33
CA CYS A 49 1.10 -4.34 10.19
C CYS A 49 0.16 -5.48 10.62
N VAL A 50 0.41 -6.70 10.13
CA VAL A 50 -0.45 -7.87 10.37
C VAL A 50 0.10 -8.78 11.46
N GLU A 51 1.39 -8.69 11.77
CA GLU A 51 2.04 -9.54 12.78
C GLU A 51 3.25 -8.84 13.39
N ARG A 52 3.56 -9.17 14.65
CA ARG A 52 4.84 -8.86 15.30
C ARG A 52 5.56 -10.16 15.65
N ALA A 53 6.32 -10.69 14.70
CA ALA A 53 7.02 -11.97 14.82
C ALA A 53 8.25 -11.86 15.74
N LEU A 54 8.56 -12.94 16.47
CA LEU A 54 9.80 -13.04 17.23
C LEU A 54 10.92 -13.54 16.32
N THR A 55 12.01 -12.80 16.24
CA THR A 55 13.22 -13.24 15.54
C THR A 55 13.95 -14.30 16.38
N GLN A 56 14.81 -15.10 15.75
CA GLN A 56 15.67 -16.07 16.43
C GLN A 56 16.57 -15.45 17.52
N LYS A 57 16.82 -14.13 17.44
CA LYS A 57 17.60 -13.36 18.42
C LYS A 57 16.73 -12.71 19.51
N GLY A 58 15.46 -13.10 19.63
CA GLY A 58 14.52 -12.58 20.64
C GLY A 58 13.97 -11.18 20.37
N LYS A 59 14.38 -10.50 19.30
CA LYS A 59 13.81 -9.19 18.91
C LYS A 59 12.46 -9.38 18.21
N ARG A 60 11.49 -8.51 18.48
CA ARG A 60 10.24 -8.47 17.72
C ARG A 60 10.41 -7.69 16.42
N ILE A 61 9.86 -8.21 15.32
CA ILE A 61 9.86 -7.57 14.01
C ILE A 61 8.43 -7.46 13.48
N SER A 62 8.05 -6.27 13.00
CA SER A 62 6.75 -6.05 12.38
C SER A 62 6.75 -6.60 10.95
N LEU A 63 5.69 -7.35 10.61
CA LEU A 63 5.40 -7.84 9.27
C LEU A 63 4.20 -7.09 8.69
N TYR A 64 4.34 -6.63 7.46
CA TYR A 64 3.38 -5.78 6.79
C TYR A 64 2.78 -6.47 5.58
N SER A 65 1.48 -6.26 5.34
CA SER A 65 0.76 -6.77 4.17
C SER A 65 0.04 -5.62 3.46
N SER A 66 0.14 -5.60 2.13
CA SER A 66 -0.58 -4.65 1.29
C SER A 66 -2.09 -4.85 1.45
N GLN A 67 -2.81 -3.75 1.59
CA GLN A 67 -4.27 -3.74 1.59
C GLN A 67 -4.82 -3.40 0.21
N LEU A 68 -3.96 -3.11 -0.78
CA LEU A 68 -4.37 -2.75 -2.12
C LEU A 68 -4.76 -4.01 -2.90
N LYS A 69 -5.99 -4.03 -3.43
CA LYS A 69 -6.50 -5.06 -4.32
C LYS A 69 -6.34 -4.65 -5.78
N ASN A 70 -6.84 -3.46 -6.14
CA ASN A 70 -6.72 -2.89 -7.48
C ASN A 70 -6.41 -1.39 -7.40
N ALA A 71 -5.71 -0.86 -8.41
CA ALA A 71 -5.50 0.56 -8.60
C ALA A 71 -5.82 0.92 -10.06
N TYR A 72 -6.64 1.95 -10.25
CA TYR A 72 -6.97 2.49 -11.56
C TYR A 72 -6.48 3.92 -11.65
N ILE A 73 -5.81 4.25 -12.75
CA ILE A 73 -5.35 5.60 -13.04
C ILE A 73 -6.08 6.07 -14.28
N PHE A 74 -6.75 7.22 -14.17
CA PHE A 74 -7.43 7.87 -15.29
C PHE A 74 -6.75 9.20 -15.56
N PHE A 75 -6.44 9.47 -16.82
CA PHE A 75 -5.91 10.76 -17.25
C PHE A 75 -6.75 11.28 -18.40
N GLU A 76 -7.48 12.36 -18.17
CA GLU A 76 -8.42 12.93 -19.14
C GLU A 76 -8.47 14.45 -18.97
N GLY A 77 -8.39 15.19 -20.08
CA GLY A 77 -8.47 16.66 -20.07
C GLY A 77 -7.44 17.33 -19.15
N GLY A 78 -6.24 16.76 -19.02
CA GLY A 78 -5.20 17.25 -18.11
C GLY A 78 -5.44 16.94 -16.63
N ARG A 79 -6.47 16.15 -16.28
CA ARG A 79 -6.79 15.76 -14.91
C ARG A 79 -6.37 14.31 -14.67
N LEU A 80 -5.52 14.11 -13.66
CA LEU A 80 -5.14 12.78 -13.15
C LEU A 80 -6.08 12.38 -12.01
N ARG A 81 -6.62 11.18 -12.08
CA ARG A 81 -7.50 10.59 -11.07
C ARG A 81 -7.00 9.19 -10.74
N VAL A 82 -7.06 8.81 -9.47
CA VAL A 82 -6.60 7.50 -8.99
C VAL A 82 -7.68 6.89 -8.10
N ARG A 83 -8.07 5.66 -8.40
CA ARG A 83 -9.00 4.87 -7.59
C ARG A 83 -8.27 3.66 -7.01
N PHE A 84 -8.28 3.52 -5.69
CA PHE A 84 -7.79 2.33 -5.01
C PHE A 84 -8.96 1.51 -4.49
N GLN A 85 -8.99 0.23 -4.84
CA GLN A 85 -9.86 -0.76 -4.21
C GLN A 85 -9.03 -1.51 -3.18
N LEU A 86 -9.51 -1.54 -1.94
CA LEU A 86 -8.83 -2.23 -0.85
C LEU A 86 -9.37 -3.65 -0.66
N ALA A 87 -8.56 -4.50 -0.03
CA ALA A 87 -8.93 -5.86 0.34
C ALA A 87 -10.16 -5.91 1.26
N SER A 88 -10.43 -4.84 2.02
CA SER A 88 -11.64 -4.70 2.85
C SER A 88 -12.92 -4.37 2.07
N GLY A 89 -12.85 -4.18 0.75
CA GLY A 89 -13.97 -3.71 -0.07
C GLY A 89 -14.12 -2.18 -0.13
N ILE A 90 -13.36 -1.43 0.69
CA ILE A 90 -13.37 0.03 0.68
C ILE A 90 -12.74 0.53 -0.62
N THR A 91 -13.41 1.48 -1.29
CA THR A 91 -12.86 2.23 -2.42
C THR A 91 -12.43 3.62 -1.96
N LYS A 92 -11.22 4.03 -2.33
CA LYS A 92 -10.68 5.38 -2.08
C LYS A 92 -10.33 6.05 -3.39
N ASP A 93 -10.95 7.20 -3.67
CA ASP A 93 -10.70 8.00 -4.87
C ASP A 93 -9.83 9.23 -4.53
N PHE A 94 -8.88 9.52 -5.41
CA PHE A 94 -7.95 10.65 -5.29
C PHE A 94 -7.93 11.41 -6.62
N GLY A 95 -7.98 12.75 -6.54
CA GLY A 95 -7.98 13.63 -7.72
C GLY A 95 -9.40 14.00 -8.19
N GLY A 96 -9.81 15.23 -7.87
CA GLY A 96 -11.07 15.85 -8.31
C GLY A 96 -12.35 15.22 -7.72
N ASP A 97 -13.42 16.02 -7.69
CA ASP A 97 -14.72 15.63 -7.12
C ASP A 97 -15.31 14.42 -7.83
N TRP A 98 -15.15 13.25 -7.23
CA TRP A 98 -16.05 12.12 -7.46
C TRP A 98 -16.97 12.06 -6.25
N LYS A 99 -18.20 12.55 -6.42
CA LYS A 99 -19.30 11.96 -5.63
C LYS A 99 -19.45 10.55 -6.18
N ALA A 100 -19.01 9.56 -5.41
CA ALA A 100 -19.29 8.16 -5.68
C ALA A 100 -20.81 8.02 -5.90
N VAL A 101 -21.22 7.66 -7.11
CA VAL A 101 -22.57 7.15 -7.36
C VAL A 101 -22.40 5.65 -7.23
N ASP A 102 -22.97 5.08 -6.18
CA ASP A 102 -23.07 3.63 -6.05
C ASP A 102 -23.81 3.10 -7.28
N VAL A 103 -23.13 2.24 -8.03
CA VAL A 103 -23.77 1.51 -9.13
C VAL A 103 -24.38 0.29 -8.48
N ASP A 104 -25.69 0.34 -8.22
CA ASP A 104 -26.47 -0.87 -7.97
C ASP A 104 -26.29 -1.81 -9.16
N VAL A 105 -25.75 -2.99 -8.90
CA VAL A 105 -25.63 -4.05 -9.89
C VAL A 105 -26.98 -4.79 -9.89
N PRO A 106 -27.76 -4.80 -10.99
CA PRO A 106 -28.98 -5.60 -11.04
C PRO A 106 -28.63 -7.09 -11.20
N GLU A 107 -29.43 -7.96 -10.58
CA GLU A 107 -29.41 -9.43 -10.71
C GLU A 107 -29.62 -9.92 -12.16
#